data_AF-A0A0U1CX53-F1
#
_entry.id   AF-A0A0U1CX53-F1
#
_cell.length_a   1.000
_cell.length_b   1.000
_cell.length_c   1.000
_cell.angle_alpha   90.00
_cell.angle_beta   90.00
_cell.angle_gamma   90.00
#
_symmetry.space_group_name_H-M   'P 1'
#
loop_
_entity.id
_entity.type
_entity.pdbx_description
1 polymer ?
#
loop_
_entity_poly.entity_id
_entity_poly.type
_entity_poly.pdbx_seq_one_letter_code
_entity_poly.pdbx_strand_id
1 'polypeptide(L)' 'MSQAFEPPPILSQLMPYHEATRNFTVRQAEKFIEYLARWITTSNRLPATATVEKRDHKTLVMTIVVDTPDTP' A
#
# COMPACT_ATOMS: atom_id res chain seq x y z
N MET A 1 7.95 40.23 -18.49
CA MET A 1 7.78 39.08 -19.39
C MET A 1 8.29 37.86 -18.64
N SER A 2 7.37 37.04 -18.12
CA SER A 2 7.71 35.85 -17.35
C SER A 2 8.17 34.75 -18.31
N GLN A 3 9.47 34.50 -18.35
CA GLN A 3 10.06 33.44 -19.16
C GLN A 3 9.45 32.12 -18.69
N ALA A 4 8.71 31.44 -19.58
CA ALA A 4 8.13 30.14 -19.29
C ALA A 4 9.26 29.17 -18.94
N PHE A 5 9.20 28.58 -17.75
CA PHE A 5 10.16 27.57 -17.32
C PHE A 5 9.97 26.33 -18.18
N GLU A 6 10.81 26.17 -19.20
CA GLU A 6 10.94 24.91 -19.94
C GLU A 6 11.92 24.02 -19.17
N PRO A 7 11.46 22.93 -18.54
CA PRO A 7 12.33 22.08 -17.74
C PRO A 7 13.40 21.44 -18.65
N PRO A 8 14.67 21.38 -18.19
CA PRO A 8 15.77 20.86 -18.99
C PRO A 8 15.52 19.42 -19.46
N PRO A 9 15.98 19.04 -20.67
CA PRO A 9 15.62 17.79 -21.37
C PRO A 9 16.04 16.49 -20.65
N ILE A 10 16.87 16.59 -19.62
CA ILE A 10 17.25 15.46 -18.76
C ILE A 10 16.11 15.09 -17.80
N LEU A 11 15.33 16.09 -17.33
CA LEU A 11 14.22 15.85 -16.40
C LEU A 11 13.04 15.18 -17.10
N SER A 12 12.74 15.52 -18.35
CA SER A 12 11.66 14.90 -19.12
C SER A 12 11.90 13.41 -19.42
N GLN A 13 13.17 12.99 -19.53
CA GLN A 13 13.54 11.58 -19.71
C GLN A 13 13.48 10.77 -18.40
N LEU A 14 13.58 11.43 -17.24
CA LEU A 14 13.53 10.78 -15.92
C LEU A 14 12.10 10.69 -15.35
N MET A 15 11.15 11.51 -15.81
CA MET A 15 9.75 11.45 -15.36
C MET A 15 9.09 10.07 -15.55
N PRO A 16 9.22 9.38 -16.71
CA PRO A 16 8.63 8.06 -16.91
C PRO A 16 9.21 7.00 -15.97
N TYR A 17 10.51 7.09 -15.69
CA TYR A 17 11.17 6.22 -14.72
C TYR A 17 10.64 6.45 -13.31
N HIS A 18 10.45 7.70 -12.91
CA HIS A 18 9.94 8.02 -11.58
C HIS A 18 8.50 7.52 -11.36
N GLU A 19 7.63 7.61 -12.36
CA GLU A 19 6.27 7.07 -12.30
C GLU A 19 6.25 5.53 -12.28
N ALA A 20 7.08 4.89 -13.11
CA ALA A 20 7.20 3.43 -13.13
C ALA A 20 7.74 2.88 -11.81
N THR A 21 8.77 3.50 -11.24
CA THR A 21 9.33 3.12 -9.93
C THR A 21 8.30 3.34 -8.83
N ARG A 22 7.59 4.48 -8.84
CA ARG A 22 6.51 4.74 -7.85
C ARG A 22 5.42 3.68 -7.93
N ASN A 23 4.95 3.33 -9.12
CA ASN A 23 3.92 2.31 -9.31
C ASN A 23 4.40 0.91 -8.88
N PHE A 24 5.68 0.59 -9.13
CA PHE A 24 6.29 -0.64 -8.64
C PHE A 24 6.32 -0.69 -7.11
N THR A 25 6.75 0.40 -6.46
CA THR A 25 6.78 0.50 -4.99
C THR A 25 5.39 0.39 -4.38
N VAL A 26 4.38 1.02 -4.99
CA VAL A 26 2.99 0.90 -4.54
C VAL A 26 2.52 -0.55 -4.61
N ARG A 27 2.69 -1.23 -5.75
CA ARG A 27 2.30 -2.64 -5.91
C ARG A 27 2.99 -3.59 -4.91
N GLN A 28 4.26 -3.33 -4.59
CA GLN A 28 4.97 -4.10 -3.57
C GLN A 28 4.40 -3.86 -2.17
N ALA A 29 4.03 -2.61 -1.85
CA ALA A 29 3.36 -2.29 -0.60
C ALA A 29 1.98 -2.97 -0.50
N GLU A 30 1.19 -3.00 -1.58
CA GLU A 30 -0.11 -3.70 -1.57
C GLU A 30 0.07 -5.20 -1.29
N LYS A 31 1.01 -5.86 -1.97
CA LYS A 31 1.33 -7.28 -1.74
C LYS A 31 1.81 -7.55 -0.32
N PHE A 32 2.62 -6.66 0.25
CA PHE A 32 3.09 -6.79 1.63
C PHE A 32 1.91 -6.70 2.62
N ILE A 33 1.00 -5.76 2.42
CA ILE A 33 -0.20 -5.59 3.26
C ILE A 33 -1.10 -6.82 3.17
N GLU A 34 -1.33 -7.37 1.98
CA GLU A 34 -2.08 -8.62 1.79
C GLU A 34 -1.41 -9.81 2.49
N TYR A 35 -0.09 -9.93 2.37
CA TYR A 35 0.67 -10.98 3.05
C TYR A 35 0.56 -10.86 4.57
N LEU A 36 0.67 -9.65 5.11
CA LEU A 36 0.52 -9.38 6.54
C LEU A 36 -0.88 -9.80 7.03
N ALA A 37 -1.94 -9.45 6.31
CA ALA A 37 -3.30 -9.85 6.68
C ALA A 37 -3.48 -11.37 6.68
N ARG A 38 -2.89 -12.06 5.69
CA ARG A 38 -2.89 -13.53 5.65
C ARG A 38 -2.13 -14.11 6.85
N TRP A 39 -0.95 -13.57 7.15
CA TRP A 39 -0.14 -14.02 8.27
C TRP A 39 -0.90 -13.88 9.60
N ILE A 40 -1.55 -12.74 9.84
CA ILE A 40 -2.40 -12.50 11.02
C ILE A 40 -3.51 -13.57 11.10
N THR A 41 -4.24 -13.79 9.99
CA THR A 41 -5.37 -14.71 9.94
C THR A 41 -4.97 -16.18 10.13
N THR A 42 -3.77 -16.55 9.69
CA THR A 42 -3.24 -17.93 9.83
C THR A 42 -2.49 -18.16 11.14
N SER A 43 -2.29 -17.12 11.96
CA SER A 43 -1.52 -17.23 13.19
C SER A 43 -2.34 -17.94 14.27
N ASN A 44 -1.91 -19.14 14.69
CA ASN A 44 -2.52 -19.86 15.81
C ASN A 44 -2.30 -19.19 17.19
N ARG A 45 -1.57 -18.08 17.25
CA ARG A 45 -1.26 -17.38 18.52
C ARG A 45 -2.36 -16.43 18.97
N LEU A 46 -3.19 -15.97 18.04
CA LEU A 46 -4.25 -15.00 18.29
C LEU A 46 -5.41 -15.36 17.37
N PRO A 47 -6.60 -15.71 17.86
CA PRO A 47 -7.78 -15.88 17.01
C PRO A 47 -8.15 -14.48 16.49
N ALA A 48 -7.60 -14.14 15.32
CA ALA A 48 -7.80 -12.85 14.71
C ALA A 48 -7.98 -13.03 13.22
N THR A 49 -8.88 -12.24 12.65
CA THR A 49 -9.12 -12.18 11.21
C THR A 49 -8.70 -10.81 10.73
N ALA A 50 -7.86 -10.77 9.69
CA ALA A 50 -7.48 -9.53 9.03
C ALA A 50 -7.98 -9.53 7.59
N THR A 51 -8.66 -8.46 7.20
CA THR A 51 -9.13 -8.23 5.83
C THR A 51 -8.48 -6.96 5.27
N VAL A 52 -8.25 -6.96 3.96
CA VAL A 52 -7.68 -5.81 3.25
C VAL A 52 -8.65 -5.44 2.13
N GLU A 53 -9.06 -4.18 2.12
CA GLU A 53 -9.96 -3.65 1.11
C GLU A 53 -9.35 -2.41 0.47
N LYS A 54 -9.48 -2.31 -0.85
CA LYS A 54 -9.06 -1.14 -1.60
C LYS A 54 -10.24 -0.18 -1.66
N ARG A 55 -10.22 0.86 -0.81
CA ARG A 55 -11.30 1.86 -0.74
C ARG A 55 -11.31 2.76 -1.97
N ASP A 56 -10.13 3.07 -2.51
CA ASP A 56 -9.97 3.86 -3.73
C ASP A 56 -8.64 3.52 -4.44
N HIS A 57 -8.31 4.24 -5.51
CA HIS A 57 -7.09 4.06 -6.31
C HIS A 57 -5.76 4.29 -5.56
N LYS A 58 -5.79 4.86 -4.35
CA LYS A 58 -4.62 5.23 -3.53
C LYS A 58 -4.69 4.74 -2.09
N THR A 59 -5.83 4.25 -1.64
CA THR A 59 -6.10 3.91 -0.24
C THR A 59 -6.41 2.44 -0.08
N LEU A 60 -5.57 1.77 0.72
CA LEU A 60 -5.80 0.43 1.24
C LEU A 60 -6.21 0.54 2.70
N VAL A 61 -7.27 -0.14 3.08
CA VAL A 61 -7.76 -0.23 4.46
C VAL A 61 -7.57 -1.67 4.91
N MET A 62 -6.78 -1.86 5.96
CA MET A 62 -6.69 -3.13 6.66
C MET A 62 -7.56 -3.07 7.91
N THR A 63 -8.48 -4.02 8.05
CA THR A 63 -9.30 -4.19 9.26
C THR A 63 -8.83 -5.46 9.95
N ILE A 64 -8.53 -5.36 11.25
CA ILE A 64 -8.13 -6.50 12.08
C ILE A 64 -9.17 -6.66 13.18
N VAL A 65 -9.80 -7.82 13.22
CA VAL A 65 -10.72 -8.23 14.28
C VAL A 65 -9.99 -9.27 15.12
N VAL A 66 -9.93 -9.04 16.43
CA VAL A 66 -9.30 -9.97 17.38
C VAL A 66 -10.39 -10.50 18.29
N ASP A 67 -10.59 -11.81 18.28
CA ASP A 67 -11.50 -12.48 19.20
C ASP A 67 -10.81 -12.57 20.55
N THR A 68 -11.34 -11.90 21.55
CA THR A 68 -10.91 -12.06 22.94
C THR A 68 -11.80 -13.10 23.61
N PRO A 69 -11.27 -13.97 24.48
CA PRO A 69 -12.12 -14.85 25.26
C PRO A 69 -13.06 -14.00 26.12
N ASP A 70 -14.34 -14.41 26.19
CA ASP A 70 -15.28 -13.87 27.17
C ASP A 70 -14.66 -14.05 28.55
N THR A 71 -14.20 -12.94 29.13
CA THR A 71 -13.65 -12.93 30.47
C THR A 71 -14.86 -12.81 31.41
N PRO A 72 -15.16 -13.82 32.23
CA PRO A 72 -16.22 -13.73 33.24
C PRO A 72 -15.86 -12.72 34.34
#